data_AF-B4RNT5-F1
#
_entry.id   AF-B4RNT5-F1
#
_cell.length_a   1.000
_cell.length_b   1.000
_cell.length_c   1.000
_cell.angle_alpha   90.00
_cell.angle_beta   90.00
_cell.angle_gamma   90.00
#
_symmetry.space_group_name_H-M   'P 1'
#
loop_
_entity.id
_entity.type
_entity.pdbx_description
1 polymer ?
#
loop_
_entity_poly.entity_id
_entity_poly.type
_entity_poly.pdbx_seq_one_letter_code
_entity_poly.pdbx_strand_id
1 'polypeptide(L)'
;MIFADPPYFLSNDGFSCQNGQMVSVNKGNWDKSKGMAADLEFYEEWLRLCYALLKPNGTIWVCGTFHNIYLIGYLMQTVGYHILNNITWEKPNPPPNLSCRFFTHSTETIL
;
A
#
# COMPACT_ATOMS: atom_id res chain seq x y z
N MET A 1 -17.07 9.58 -1.07
CA MET A 1 -15.68 9.30 -1.50
C MET A 1 -14.95 8.81 -0.27
N ILE A 2 -14.18 7.74 -0.40
CA ILE A 2 -13.28 7.22 0.63
C ILE A 2 -11.86 7.34 0.10
N PHE A 3 -10.91 7.70 0.96
CA PHE A 3 -9.48 7.69 0.64
C PHE A 3 -8.78 6.87 1.71
N ALA A 4 -7.99 5.88 1.30
CA ALA A 4 -7.33 4.94 2.20
C ALA A 4 -5.83 4.88 1.88
N ASP A 5 -5.02 5.07 2.92
CA ASP A 5 -3.59 4.79 2.91
C ASP A 5 -3.33 3.69 3.96
N PRO A 6 -3.56 2.40 3.61
CA PRO A 6 -3.45 1.30 4.56
C PRO A 6 -1.98 1.00 4.88
N PRO A 7 -1.68 0.24 5.95
CA PRO A 7 -0.33 -0.29 6.16
C PRO A 7 0.17 -1.05 4.93
N TYR A 8 1.47 -0.94 4.63
CA TYR A 8 2.11 -1.69 3.54
C TYR A 8 2.84 -2.94 4.07
N PHE A 9 2.84 -3.10 5.39
CA PHE A 9 3.46 -4.17 6.15
C PHE A 9 4.97 -4.26 5.92
N LEU A 10 5.67 -3.12 6.02
CA LEU A 10 7.11 -2.99 5.73
C LEU A 10 8.01 -3.01 6.96
N SER A 11 7.47 -2.93 8.17
CA SER A 11 8.21 -2.90 9.44
C SER A 11 8.74 -4.29 9.85
N ASN A 12 9.54 -4.91 8.97
CA ASN A 12 10.10 -6.26 9.11
C ASN A 12 11.64 -6.25 9.14
N ASP A 13 12.23 -5.37 9.96
CA ASP A 13 13.66 -5.34 10.29
C ASP A 13 14.61 -5.03 9.10
N GLY A 14 14.08 -4.36 8.08
CA GLY A 14 14.85 -3.78 6.98
C GLY A 14 15.46 -2.40 7.30
N PHE A 15 16.08 -1.80 6.28
CA PHE A 15 16.67 -0.46 6.36
C PHE A 15 16.13 0.46 5.26
N SER A 16 16.14 1.77 5.53
CA SER A 16 15.78 2.84 4.61
C SER A 16 16.78 4.00 4.72
N CYS A 17 16.55 5.08 3.98
CA CYS A 17 17.35 6.29 4.00
C CYS A 17 16.53 7.48 4.50
N GLN A 18 17.00 8.17 5.54
CA GLN A 18 16.45 9.42 6.01
C GLN A 18 17.58 10.44 6.16
N ASN A 19 17.44 11.61 5.53
CA ASN A 19 18.45 12.67 5.55
C ASN A 19 19.86 12.18 5.15
N GLY A 20 19.96 11.25 4.18
CA GLY A 20 21.23 10.68 3.73
C GLY A 20 21.84 9.63 4.67
N GLN A 21 21.15 9.26 5.76
CA GLN A 21 21.61 8.26 6.71
C GLN A 21 20.77 6.99 6.64
N MET A 22 21.42 5.85 6.88
CA MET A 22 20.73 4.57 7.00
C MET A 22 19.93 4.56 8.32
N VAL A 23 18.64 4.25 8.22
CA VAL A 23 17.72 4.15 9.35
C VAL A 23 16.93 2.84 9.28
N SER A 24 16.36 2.40 10.40
CA SER A 24 15.46 1.25 10.39
C SER A 24 14.18 1.57 9.61
N VAL A 25 13.65 0.57 8.88
CA VAL A 25 12.34 0.67 8.22
C VAL A 25 11.17 0.53 9.21
N ASN A 26 11.43 0.10 10.46
CA ASN A 26 10.40 -0.17 11.45
C ASN A 26 9.74 1.14 11.92
N LYS A 27 8.52 1.40 11.43
CA LYS A 27 7.72 2.58 11.78
C LYS A 27 6.77 2.31 12.93
N GLY A 28 6.32 1.07 13.09
CA GLY A 28 5.43 0.69 14.20
C GLY A 28 4.88 -0.73 14.08
N ASN A 29 4.33 -1.23 15.19
CA ASN A 29 3.80 -2.60 15.26
C ASN A 29 2.59 -2.84 14.34
N TRP A 30 1.86 -1.78 13.97
CA TRP A 30 0.71 -1.83 13.06
C TRP A 30 1.13 -2.07 11.59
N ASP A 31 2.40 -1.80 11.25
CA ASP A 31 2.97 -1.99 9.92
C ASP A 31 3.88 -3.24 9.86
N LYS A 32 3.79 -4.13 10.85
CA LYS A 32 4.49 -5.41 10.84
C LYS A 32 3.60 -6.47 10.22
N SER A 33 4.12 -7.20 9.23
CA SER A 33 3.37 -8.30 8.62
C SER A 33 3.11 -9.41 9.63
N LYS A 34 1.91 -9.98 9.59
CA LYS A 34 1.55 -11.18 10.36
C LYS A 34 1.51 -12.43 9.47
N GLY A 35 2.05 -12.32 8.25
CA GLY A 35 1.99 -13.34 7.21
C GLY A 35 0.88 -13.07 6.21
N MET A 36 1.09 -13.52 4.97
CA MET A 36 0.24 -13.19 3.81
C MET A 36 -1.26 -13.42 4.04
N ALA A 37 -1.64 -14.53 4.69
CA ALA A 37 -3.05 -14.83 4.94
C ALA A 37 -3.71 -13.82 5.89
N ALA A 38 -3.04 -13.47 6.99
CA ALA A 38 -3.53 -12.50 7.96
C ALA A 38 -3.55 -11.07 7.37
N ASP A 39 -2.54 -10.73 6.57
CA ASP A 39 -2.47 -9.45 5.88
C ASP A 39 -3.61 -9.30 4.85
N LEU A 40 -3.93 -10.37 4.11
CA LEU A 40 -5.07 -10.42 3.17
C LEU A 40 -6.41 -10.29 3.89
N GLU A 41 -6.61 -11.03 4.98
CA GLU A 41 -7.83 -10.95 5.81
C GLU A 41 -8.05 -9.52 6.31
N PHE A 42 -6.98 -8.88 6.80
CA PHE A 42 -7.02 -7.49 7.21
C PHE A 42 -7.46 -6.56 6.07
N TYR A 43 -6.86 -6.69 4.87
CA TYR A 43 -7.24 -5.85 3.73
C TYR A 43 -8.69 -6.07 3.28
N GLU A 44 -9.12 -7.32 3.25
CA GLU A 44 -10.47 -7.68 2.81
C GLU A 44 -11.54 -7.14 3.77
N GLU A 45 -11.30 -7.23 5.07
CA GLU A 45 -12.24 -6.77 6.09
C GLU A 45 -12.62 -5.30 5.91
N TRP A 46 -11.63 -4.40 5.86
CA TRP A 46 -11.93 -2.97 5.73
C TRP A 46 -12.43 -2.63 4.32
N LEU A 47 -11.98 -3.32 3.27
CA LEU A 47 -12.50 -3.12 1.91
C LEU A 47 -14.00 -3.45 1.84
N ARG A 48 -14.45 -4.55 2.45
CA ARG A 48 -15.87 -4.91 2.51
C ARG A 48 -16.69 -3.89 3.28
N LEU A 49 -16.17 -3.39 4.40
CA LEU A 49 -16.82 -2.34 5.19
C LEU A 49 -16.95 -1.04 4.39
N CYS A 50 -15.88 -0.62 3.70
CA CYS A 50 -15.91 0.55 2.83
C CYS A 50 -16.91 0.37 1.69
N TYR A 51 -16.95 -0.81 1.06
CA TYR A 51 -17.88 -1.10 -0.02
C TYR A 51 -19.34 -0.95 0.43
N ALA A 52 -19.67 -1.50 1.61
CA ALA A 52 -21.01 -1.42 2.18
C ALA A 52 -21.45 0.02 2.55
N LEU A 53 -20.49 0.89 2.90
CA LEU A 53 -20.77 2.29 3.27
C LEU A 53 -20.84 3.24 2.07
N LEU A 54 -20.34 2.84 0.90
CA LEU A 54 -20.36 3.67 -0.29
C LEU A 54 -21.79 3.80 -0.84
N LYS A 55 -22.14 5.02 -1.24
CA LYS A 55 -23.34 5.26 -2.07
C LYS A 55 -23.16 4.59 -3.43
N PRO A 56 -24.23 4.32 -4.20
CA PRO A 56 -24.14 3.70 -5.52
C PRO A 56 -23.17 4.39 -6.51
N ASN A 57 -22.99 5.70 -6.39
CA ASN A 57 -22.06 6.49 -7.22
C ASN A 57 -20.81 6.95 -6.44
N GLY A 58 -20.52 6.31 -5.30
CA GLY A 58 -19.37 6.61 -4.48
C GLY A 58 -18.09 5.98 -5.04
N THR A 59 -16.97 6.67 -4.84
CA THR A 59 -15.64 6.18 -5.21
C THR A 59 -14.77 5.96 -3.98
N ILE A 60 -13.81 5.05 -4.11
CA ILE A 60 -12.70 4.87 -3.17
C ILE A 60 -11.39 5.07 -3.91
N TRP A 61 -10.38 5.57 -3.21
CA TRP A 61 -9.00 5.69 -3.66
C TRP A 61 -8.12 4.96 -2.64
N VAL A 62 -7.32 4.00 -3.09
CA VAL A 62 -6.44 3.24 -2.20
C VAL A 62 -4.99 3.39 -2.64
N CYS A 63 -4.15 3.95 -1.76
CA CYS A 63 -2.72 4.07 -1.98
C CYS A 63 -1.99 2.78 -1.64
N GLY A 64 -0.89 2.54 -2.34
CA GLY A 64 -0.02 1.40 -2.08
C GLY A 64 1.29 1.47 -2.82
N THR A 65 2.19 0.57 -2.44
CA THR A 65 3.41 0.28 -3.19
C THR A 65 3.28 -1.10 -3.85
N PHE A 66 4.30 -1.52 -4.58
CA PHE A 66 4.34 -2.88 -5.15
C PHE A 66 4.22 -4.00 -4.10
N HIS A 67 4.45 -3.72 -2.81
CA HIS A 67 4.34 -4.70 -1.74
C HIS A 67 2.90 -5.13 -1.44
N ASN A 68 1.93 -4.22 -1.60
CA ASN A 68 0.54 -4.48 -1.22
C ASN A 68 -0.49 -4.18 -2.32
N ILE A 69 -0.19 -3.27 -3.26
CA ILE A 69 -1.21 -2.78 -4.19
C ILE A 69 -1.80 -3.88 -5.09
N TYR A 70 -1.02 -4.92 -5.42
CA TYR A 70 -1.51 -6.06 -6.20
C TYR A 70 -2.50 -6.92 -5.42
N LEU A 71 -2.28 -7.10 -4.12
CA LEU A 71 -3.18 -7.83 -3.24
C LEU A 71 -4.48 -7.04 -3.04
N ILE A 72 -4.36 -5.73 -2.82
CA ILE A 72 -5.50 -4.81 -2.71
C ILE A 72 -6.31 -4.82 -4.00
N GLY A 73 -5.67 -4.72 -5.17
CA GLY A 73 -6.36 -4.77 -6.47
C GLY A 73 -7.13 -6.08 -6.68
N TYR A 74 -6.53 -7.21 -6.32
CA TYR A 74 -7.19 -8.52 -6.34
C TYR A 74 -8.42 -8.56 -5.42
N LEU A 75 -8.28 -8.07 -4.18
CA LEU A 75 -9.38 -8.04 -3.21
C LEU A 75 -10.48 -7.06 -3.63
N MET A 76 -10.14 -5.90 -4.18
CA MET A 76 -11.11 -4.94 -4.71
C MET A 76 -12.00 -5.59 -5.77
N GLN A 77 -11.40 -6.32 -6.72
CA GLN A 77 -12.17 -7.05 -7.73
C GLN A 77 -13.03 -8.17 -7.10
N THR A 78 -12.50 -8.88 -6.12
CA THR A 78 -13.21 -9.97 -5.41
C THR A 78 -14.41 -9.45 -4.61
N VAL A 79 -14.29 -8.27 -3.98
CA VAL A 79 -15.37 -7.61 -3.22
C VAL A 79 -16.44 -7.02 -4.15
N GLY A 80 -16.10 -6.72 -5.41
CA GLY A 80 -17.03 -6.19 -6.41
C GLY A 80 -16.86 -4.71 -6.72
N TYR A 81 -15.70 -4.13 -6.41
CA TYR A 81 -15.31 -2.82 -6.92
C TYR A 81 -15.03 -2.88 -8.42
N HIS A 82 -15.31 -1.76 -9.11
CA HIS A 82 -14.93 -1.57 -10.50
C HIS A 82 -13.75 -0.59 -10.58
N ILE A 83 -12.57 -1.11 -10.91
CA ILE A 83 -11.35 -0.30 -11.04
C ILE A 83 -11.48 0.58 -12.29
N LEU A 84 -11.45 1.91 -12.10
CA LEU A 84 -11.58 2.88 -13.19
C LEU A 84 -10.23 3.22 -13.81
N ASN A 85 -9.22 3.42 -12.96
CA ASN A 85 -7.89 3.85 -13.36
C ASN A 85 -6.84 3.23 -12.43
N ASN A 86 -5.62 3.13 -12.95
CA ASN A 86 -4.42 2.93 -12.16
C ASN A 86 -3.59 4.20 -12.29
N ILE A 87 -3.33 4.87 -11.17
CA ILE A 87 -2.62 6.14 -11.15
C ILE A 87 -1.26 5.91 -10.51
N THR A 88 -0.21 6.29 -11.23
CA THR A 88 1.16 6.25 -10.71
C THR A 88 1.51 7.59 -10.10
N TRP A 89 1.82 7.59 -8.81
CA TRP A 89 2.37 8.76 -8.13
C TRP A 89 3.90 8.72 -8.22
N GLU A 90 4.47 9.57 -9.07
CA GLU A 90 5.91 9.77 -9.15
C GLU A 90 6.41 10.67 -8.01
N LYS A 91 7.46 10.22 -7.34
CA LYS A 91 8.17 10.97 -6.30
C LYS A 91 9.38 11.65 -6.93
N PRO A 92 9.45 12.99 -6.97
CA PRO A 92 10.60 13.70 -7.54
C PRO A 92 11.90 13.47 -6.76
N ASN A 93 11.80 13.26 -5.44
CA ASN A 93 12.93 13.06 -4.54
C ASN A 93 12.73 11.79 -3.68
N PRO A 94 12.77 10.58 -4.27
CA PRO A 94 12.58 9.35 -3.52
C PRO A 94 13.84 9.01 -2.71
N PRO A 95 13.72 8.25 -1.60
CA PRO A 95 14.88 7.69 -0.91
C PRO A 95 15.73 6.84 -1.88
N PRO A 96 17.06 6.99 -1.89
CA PRO A 96 17.91 6.21 -2.77
C PRO A 96 17.90 4.73 -2.40
N ASN A 97 18.20 3.87 -3.38
CA ASN A 97 18.44 2.45 -3.11
C ASN A 97 19.82 2.25 -2.45
N LEU A 98 19.87 2.27 -1.11
CA LEU A 98 21.10 2.11 -0.35
C LEU A 98 21.82 0.76 -0.57
N SER A 99 21.09 -0.28 -0.99
CA SER A 99 21.69 -1.60 -1.24
C SER A 99 22.45 -1.68 -2.56
N CYS A 100 22.17 -0.77 -3.50
CA CYS A 100 22.66 -0.80 -4.88
C CYS A 100 22.39 -2.12 -5.63
N ARG A 101 21.38 -2.89 -5.21
CA ARG A 101 21.01 -4.19 -5.83
C ARG A 101 19.77 -4.12 -6.72
N PHE A 102 18.94 -3.10 -6.52
CA PHE A 102 17.67 -2.93 -7.22
C PHE A 102 17.53 -1.48 -7.68
N PHE A 103 16.50 -1.23 -8.49
CA PHE A 103 16.13 0.13 -8.89
C PHE A 103 15.66 0.96 -7.69
N THR A 104 15.76 2.28 -7.82
CA THR A 104 15.19 3.22 -6.86
C THR A 104 13.67 3.16 -6.96
N HIS A 105 13.00 2.88 -5.86
CA HIS A 105 11.54 2.90 -5.79
C HIS A 105 11.03 4.35 -5.77
N SER A 106 10.87 4.92 -6.97
CA SER A 106 10.47 6.32 -7.19
C SER A 106 8.98 6.52 -7.40
N THR A 107 8.16 5.47 -7.30
CA THR A 107 6.72 5.55 -7.55
C THR A 107 5.89 4.82 -6.51
N GLU A 108 4.65 5.26 -6.36
CA GLU A 108 3.55 4.56 -5.70
C GLU A 108 2.37 4.42 -6.66
N THR A 109 1.41 3.58 -6.30
CA THR A 109 0.22 3.31 -7.11
C THR A 109 -1.03 3.64 -6.31
N ILE A 110 -2.00 4.24 -6.99
CA ILE A 110 -3.32 4.52 -6.45
C ILE A 110 -4.35 3.83 -7.35
N LEU A 111 -5.22 3.03 -6.74
CA LEU A 111 -6.34 2.32 -7.38
C LEU A 111 -7.69 2.93 -6.98
#